data_AF-A0A959Z4J2-F1
#
_entry.id   AF-A0A959Z4J2-F1
#
_cell.length_a   1.000
_cell.length_b   1.000
_cell.length_c   1.000
_cell.angle_alpha   90.00
_cell.angle_beta   90.00
_cell.angle_gamma   90.00
#
_symmetry.space_group_name_H-M   'P 1'
#
loop_
_entity.id
_entity.type
_entity.pdbx_description
1 polymer ?
#
loop_
_entity_poly.entity_id
_entity_poly.type
_entity_poly.pdbx_seq_one_letter_code
_entity_poly.pdbx_strand_id
1 'polypeptide(L)'
;RPVVDEWALTLDDAWSRQDHRLPPRRRSYTQVVTLDLDNGFKYLGRPWWRTLGSAARDVLQGRLRELGERGAVLMGRAKDPYLIDELFEQVTSRYADRTVVNLLVAERGRHDHAVPLAFPPMAERARALSHRHAIGLHPSYASSEVSGATAREKSRLEAVIGSSVKVSRQHFLRFKVPGTFVELEGLGIREEHSLGFSRRTGFRCGTCTPFPWYDRKNERRTELECWPFQVMDSALAYGMRL
;
A
#
# COMPACT_ATOMS: atom_id res chain seq x y z
N ARG A 1 -11.74 -18.22 -2.14
CA ARG A 1 -11.83 -18.85 -3.47
C ARG A 1 -12.10 -17.78 -4.52
N PRO A 2 -11.55 -17.90 -5.73
CA PRO A 2 -11.77 -16.94 -6.81
C PRO A 2 -13.05 -17.30 -7.58
N VAL A 3 -14.20 -17.25 -6.91
CA VAL A 3 -15.49 -17.72 -7.45
C VAL A 3 -15.89 -17.05 -8.76
N VAL A 4 -15.61 -15.76 -8.94
CA VAL A 4 -15.89 -15.04 -10.18
C VAL A 4 -15.02 -15.56 -11.33
N ASP A 5 -13.74 -15.82 -11.06
CA ASP A 5 -12.86 -16.41 -12.08
C ASP A 5 -13.31 -17.85 -12.43
N GLU A 6 -13.73 -18.64 -11.44
CA GLU A 6 -14.27 -20.00 -11.63
C GLU A 6 -15.55 -19.99 -12.50
N TRP A 7 -16.46 -19.04 -12.26
CA TRP A 7 -17.67 -18.88 -13.07
C TRP A 7 -17.36 -18.38 -14.48
N ALA A 8 -16.47 -17.39 -14.62
CA ALA A 8 -16.06 -16.87 -15.93
C ALA A 8 -15.40 -17.96 -16.78
N LEU A 9 -14.56 -18.80 -16.15
CA LEU A 9 -13.98 -20.01 -16.75
C LEU A 9 -15.05 -20.99 -17.23
N THR A 10 -16.00 -21.32 -16.36
CA THR A 10 -17.05 -22.29 -16.66
C THR A 10 -17.95 -21.81 -17.81
N LEU A 11 -18.27 -20.52 -17.82
CA LEU A 11 -19.07 -19.91 -18.88
C LEU A 11 -18.33 -19.91 -20.22
N ASP A 12 -17.05 -19.55 -20.21
CA ASP A 12 -16.17 -19.55 -21.39
C ASP A 12 -16.08 -20.96 -22.02
N ASP A 13 -15.88 -21.98 -21.20
CA ASP A 13 -15.86 -23.38 -21.64
C ASP A 13 -17.20 -23.82 -22.25
N ALA A 14 -18.31 -23.46 -21.62
CA ALA A 14 -19.65 -23.80 -22.12
C ALA A 14 -19.97 -23.09 -23.44
N TRP A 15 -19.56 -21.83 -23.58
CA TRP A 15 -19.81 -21.03 -24.78
C TRP A 15 -18.91 -21.47 -25.94
N SER A 16 -17.63 -21.75 -25.68
CA SER A 16 -16.67 -22.21 -26.70
C SER A 16 -17.08 -23.53 -27.35
N ARG A 17 -17.82 -24.40 -26.61
CA ARG A 17 -18.40 -25.63 -27.18
C ARG A 17 -19.55 -25.38 -28.15
N GLN A 18 -20.23 -24.23 -28.04
CA GLN A 18 -21.36 -23.85 -28.88
C GLN A 18 -20.93 -22.96 -30.05
N ASP A 19 -19.94 -22.08 -29.85
CA ASP A 19 -19.43 -21.17 -30.87
C ASP A 19 -17.89 -21.17 -30.94
N HIS A 20 -17.36 -21.92 -31.91
CA HIS A 20 -15.91 -22.02 -32.15
C HIS A 20 -15.28 -20.75 -32.75
N ARG A 21 -16.07 -19.70 -33.04
CA ARG A 21 -15.55 -18.41 -33.51
C ARG A 21 -15.00 -17.56 -32.37
N LEU A 22 -15.22 -17.96 -31.11
CA LEU A 22 -14.65 -17.27 -29.96
C LEU A 22 -13.13 -17.32 -30.01
N PRO A 23 -12.44 -16.19 -29.78
CA PRO A 23 -10.99 -16.17 -29.77
C PRO A 23 -10.45 -17.04 -28.62
N PRO A 24 -9.32 -17.73 -28.82
CA PRO A 24 -8.72 -18.54 -27.78
C PRO A 24 -8.30 -17.67 -26.60
N ARG A 25 -8.50 -18.23 -25.41
CA ARG A 25 -8.22 -17.57 -24.14
C ARG A 25 -6.75 -17.17 -24.04
N ARG A 26 -6.48 -15.90 -23.74
CA ARG A 26 -5.14 -15.41 -23.39
C ARG A 26 -5.18 -14.81 -21.99
N ARG A 27 -4.66 -15.54 -21.01
CA ARG A 27 -4.38 -15.00 -19.68
C ARG A 27 -2.90 -15.14 -19.41
N SER A 28 -2.25 -14.02 -19.09
CA SER A 28 -0.92 -14.00 -18.52
C SER A 28 -1.04 -13.80 -17.02
N TYR A 29 -0.25 -14.55 -16.26
CA TYR A 29 -0.05 -14.23 -14.85
C TYR A 29 0.87 -13.02 -14.74
N THR A 30 0.56 -12.12 -13.82
CA THR A 30 1.42 -10.99 -13.46
C THR A 30 1.52 -10.96 -11.93
N GLN A 31 2.74 -11.06 -11.41
CA GLN A 31 3.03 -10.92 -10.00
C GLN A 31 3.23 -9.44 -9.65
N VAL A 32 2.24 -8.85 -9.02
CA VAL A 32 2.33 -7.49 -8.46
C VAL A 32 2.68 -7.58 -6.98
N VAL A 33 3.79 -6.97 -6.58
CA VAL A 33 4.22 -6.88 -5.18
C VAL A 33 4.06 -5.44 -4.72
N THR A 34 3.46 -5.26 -3.55
CA THR A 34 3.25 -3.95 -2.93
C THR A 34 4.00 -3.85 -1.60
N LEU A 35 4.60 -2.71 -1.30
CA LEU A 35 5.18 -2.38 0.00
C LEU A 35 4.45 -1.19 0.62
N ASP A 36 3.97 -1.33 1.85
CA ASP A 36 3.34 -0.26 2.60
C ASP A 36 4.39 0.37 3.54
N LEU A 37 4.80 1.62 3.24
CA LEU A 37 5.75 2.39 4.04
C LEU A 37 5.01 3.27 5.05
N ASP A 38 4.57 2.67 6.16
CA ASP A 38 3.79 3.35 7.20
C ASP A 38 4.61 4.38 7.99
N ASN A 39 5.84 4.02 8.35
CA ASN A 39 6.67 4.81 9.25
C ASN A 39 7.78 5.58 8.54
N GLY A 40 8.31 5.05 7.45
CA GLY A 40 9.59 5.47 6.89
C GLY A 40 10.76 5.02 7.78
N PHE A 41 10.93 5.63 8.95
CA PHE A 41 12.05 5.33 9.85
C PHE A 41 11.56 4.89 11.24
N LYS A 42 12.32 3.99 11.87
CA LYS A 42 12.07 3.58 13.26
C LYS A 42 12.48 4.70 14.22
N TYR A 43 13.66 5.29 14.01
CA TYR A 43 14.27 6.26 14.93
C TYR A 43 14.48 7.64 14.32
N LEU A 44 14.88 7.73 13.06
CA LEU A 44 15.16 9.01 12.40
C LEU A 44 13.86 9.82 12.16
N GLY A 45 13.98 11.15 12.11
CA GLY A 45 12.86 12.06 11.84
C GLY A 45 11.78 12.11 12.94
N ARG A 46 12.04 11.49 14.11
CA ARG A 46 11.15 11.54 15.27
C ARG A 46 11.44 12.79 16.11
N PRO A 47 10.41 13.45 16.67
CA PRO A 47 10.63 14.54 17.63
C PRO A 47 11.46 14.08 18.84
N TRP A 48 12.33 14.95 19.36
CA TRP A 48 13.27 14.62 20.44
C TRP A 48 12.57 14.06 21.70
N TRP A 49 11.38 14.58 22.03
CA TRP A 49 10.61 14.11 23.20
C TRP A 49 10.11 12.67 23.04
N ARG A 50 9.85 12.20 21.81
CA ARG A 50 9.46 10.80 21.55
C ARG A 50 10.66 9.90 21.68
N THR A 51 11.81 10.36 21.18
CA THR A 51 13.09 9.65 21.34
C THR A 51 13.40 9.47 22.82
N LEU A 52 13.28 10.53 23.62
CA LEU A 52 13.49 10.49 25.07
C LEU A 52 12.49 9.57 25.77
N GLY A 53 11.19 9.74 25.52
CA GLY A 53 10.15 8.91 26.13
C GLY A 53 10.26 7.43 25.73
N SER A 54 10.70 7.14 24.50
CA SER A 54 10.95 5.76 24.07
C SER A 54 12.22 5.19 24.74
N ALA A 55 13.24 6.01 24.96
CA ALA A 55 14.43 5.61 25.71
C ALA A 55 14.12 5.32 27.18
N ALA A 56 13.37 6.20 27.85
CA ALA A 56 12.92 5.95 29.21
C ALA A 56 12.12 4.64 29.31
N ARG A 57 11.20 4.41 28.37
CA ARG A 57 10.44 3.15 28.30
C ARG A 57 11.35 1.93 28.14
N ASP A 58 12.30 2.00 27.22
CA ASP A 58 13.20 0.87 26.96
C ASP A 58 14.10 0.57 28.18
N VAL A 59 14.55 1.59 28.92
CA VAL A 59 15.26 1.42 30.20
C VAL A 59 14.36 0.72 31.22
N LEU A 60 13.14 1.23 31.43
CA LEU A 60 12.18 0.67 32.38
C LEU A 60 11.78 -0.78 32.07
N GLN A 61 11.86 -1.18 30.79
CA GLN A 61 11.51 -2.52 30.33
C GLN A 61 12.73 -3.41 30.07
N GLY A 62 13.94 -2.97 30.45
CA GLY A 62 15.17 -3.76 30.31
C GLY A 62 15.61 -4.00 28.85
N ARG A 63 15.15 -3.19 27.89
CA ARG A 63 15.41 -3.31 26.45
C ARG A 63 16.73 -2.65 26.04
N LEU A 64 17.83 -3.15 26.59
CA LEU A 64 19.17 -2.57 26.40
C LEU A 64 19.62 -2.61 24.93
N ARG A 65 19.20 -3.63 24.18
CA ARG A 65 19.52 -3.75 22.75
C ARG A 65 18.90 -2.62 21.94
N GLU A 66 17.62 -2.31 22.17
CA GLU A 66 16.88 -1.24 21.48
C GLU A 66 17.42 0.15 21.82
N LEU A 67 17.91 0.33 23.04
CA LEU A 67 18.62 1.55 23.44
C LEU A 67 19.93 1.71 22.67
N GLY A 68 20.74 0.65 22.59
CA GLY A 68 21.99 0.63 21.84
C GLY A 68 21.76 0.88 20.35
N GLU A 69 20.79 0.18 19.74
CA GLU A 69 20.39 0.35 18.34
C GLU A 69 19.94 1.78 18.06
N ARG A 70 19.08 2.35 18.91
CA ARG A 70 18.65 3.75 18.80
C ARG A 70 19.84 4.71 18.85
N GLY A 71 20.73 4.55 19.83
CA GLY A 71 21.91 5.39 19.98
C GLY A 71 22.82 5.31 18.76
N ALA A 72 23.11 4.11 18.27
CA ALA A 72 23.94 3.90 17.08
C ALA A 72 23.35 4.55 15.83
N VAL A 73 22.04 4.41 15.60
CA VAL A 73 21.35 5.03 14.45
C VAL A 73 21.36 6.56 14.56
N LEU A 74 21.03 7.12 15.73
CA LEU A 74 21.00 8.58 15.92
C LEU A 74 22.40 9.22 15.83
N MET A 75 23.45 8.48 16.17
CA MET A 75 24.84 8.90 15.99
C MET A 75 25.39 8.64 14.57
N GLY A 76 24.58 8.10 13.66
CA GLY A 76 25.00 7.76 12.29
C GLY A 76 25.98 6.57 12.19
N ARG A 77 26.09 5.76 13.26
CA ARG A 77 26.96 4.57 13.32
C ARG A 77 26.28 3.29 12.80
N ALA A 78 24.97 3.33 12.54
CA ALA A 78 24.19 2.24 11.99
C ALA A 78 23.06 2.75 11.09
N LYS A 79 22.64 1.95 10.09
CA LYS A 79 21.44 2.23 9.28
C LYS A 79 20.18 2.06 10.15
N ASP A 80 19.15 2.89 9.90
CA ASP A 80 17.85 2.72 10.56
C ASP A 80 17.21 1.39 10.11
N PRO A 81 16.71 0.54 11.02
CA PRO A 81 16.23 -0.81 10.68
C PRO A 81 14.96 -0.83 9.81
N TYR A 82 14.25 0.29 9.64
CA TYR A 82 13.14 0.38 8.68
C TYR A 82 13.58 0.76 7.26
N LEU A 83 14.88 0.99 7.04
CA LEU A 83 15.47 1.11 5.71
C LEU A 83 15.70 -0.27 5.10
N ILE A 84 14.62 -0.85 4.58
CA ILE A 84 14.62 -2.17 3.94
C ILE A 84 14.64 -2.10 2.41
N ASP A 85 14.81 -0.92 1.82
CA ASP A 85 14.66 -0.69 0.37
C ASP A 85 15.57 -1.59 -0.46
N GLU A 86 16.84 -1.75 -0.05
CA GLU A 86 17.81 -2.63 -0.70
C GLU A 86 17.38 -4.11 -0.64
N LEU A 87 16.93 -4.57 0.53
CA LEU A 87 16.45 -5.94 0.72
C LEU A 87 15.18 -6.19 -0.09
N PHE A 88 14.26 -5.23 -0.07
CA PHE A 88 13.00 -5.31 -0.80
C PHE A 88 13.28 -5.42 -2.31
N GLU A 89 14.14 -4.57 -2.86
CA GLU A 89 14.57 -4.62 -4.26
C GLU A 89 15.22 -5.97 -4.63
N GLN A 90 16.09 -6.50 -3.77
CA GLN A 90 16.73 -7.80 -4.01
C GLN A 90 15.71 -8.93 -4.11
N VAL A 91 14.64 -8.87 -3.31
CA VAL A 91 13.57 -9.87 -3.35
C VAL A 91 12.65 -9.63 -4.55
N THR A 92 12.22 -8.40 -4.79
CA THR A 92 11.22 -8.11 -5.83
C THR A 92 11.78 -8.19 -7.24
N SER A 93 13.01 -7.76 -7.49
CA SER A 93 13.63 -7.78 -8.82
C SER A 93 13.69 -9.19 -9.45
N ARG A 94 13.66 -10.24 -8.62
CA ARG A 94 13.69 -11.64 -9.08
C ARG A 94 12.31 -12.24 -9.38
N TYR A 95 11.25 -11.76 -8.71
CA TYR A 95 9.96 -12.43 -8.71
C TYR A 95 8.79 -11.53 -9.12
N ALA A 96 8.90 -10.21 -8.98
CA ALA A 96 7.81 -9.28 -9.27
C ALA A 96 7.89 -8.77 -10.71
N ASP A 97 6.79 -8.91 -11.46
CA ASP A 97 6.62 -8.25 -12.75
C ASP A 97 6.36 -6.74 -12.57
N ARG A 98 5.78 -6.37 -11.43
CA ARG A 98 5.49 -4.97 -11.07
C ARG A 98 5.64 -4.78 -9.57
N THR A 99 6.26 -3.66 -9.20
CA THR A 99 6.40 -3.24 -7.80
C THR A 99 5.74 -1.89 -7.57
N VAL A 100 4.94 -1.81 -6.50
CA VAL A 100 4.30 -0.57 -6.04
C VAL A 100 4.72 -0.29 -4.61
N VAL A 101 5.16 0.93 -4.33
CA VAL A 101 5.46 1.38 -2.96
C VAL A 101 4.41 2.40 -2.53
N ASN A 102 3.63 2.07 -1.51
CA ASN A 102 2.58 2.94 -0.97
C ASN A 102 3.15 3.73 0.22
N LEU A 103 3.17 5.06 0.13
CA LEU A 103 3.73 5.91 1.18
C LEU A 103 2.63 6.51 2.06
N LEU A 104 2.75 6.34 3.38
CA LEU A 104 1.90 7.03 4.34
C LEU A 104 2.39 8.47 4.51
N VAL A 105 1.56 9.42 4.10
CA VAL A 105 1.88 10.87 4.09
C VAL A 105 1.06 11.64 5.12
N ALA A 106 0.45 10.89 6.03
CA ALA A 106 -0.40 11.39 7.08
C ALA A 106 0.35 12.34 8.02
N GLU A 107 -0.37 13.33 8.54
CA GLU A 107 0.09 14.02 9.74
C GLU A 107 0.03 13.07 10.95
N ARG A 108 0.78 13.40 12.00
CA ARG A 108 0.86 12.55 13.18
C ARG A 108 -0.52 12.35 13.80
N GLY A 109 -0.95 11.09 13.84
CA GLY A 109 -2.20 10.68 14.46
C GLY A 109 -2.01 9.56 15.49
N ARG A 110 -3.13 9.09 16.04
CA ARG A 110 -3.15 7.92 16.93
C ARG A 110 -2.73 6.63 16.20
N HIS A 111 -3.14 6.48 14.95
CA HIS A 111 -2.87 5.30 14.12
C HIS A 111 -1.80 5.58 13.07
N ASP A 112 -1.52 6.85 12.77
CA ASP A 112 -0.57 7.26 11.76
C ASP A 112 0.74 7.75 12.39
N HIS A 113 1.81 7.05 12.10
CA HIS A 113 3.14 7.28 12.68
C HIS A 113 4.19 7.53 11.60
N ALA A 114 3.79 8.01 10.44
CA ALA A 114 4.72 8.38 9.38
C ALA A 114 5.73 9.44 9.87
N VAL A 115 6.97 9.28 9.43
CA VAL A 115 7.94 10.38 9.46
C VAL A 115 7.51 11.42 8.42
N PRO A 116 7.42 12.72 8.77
CA PRO A 116 6.96 13.74 7.84
C PRO A 116 7.85 13.83 6.60
N LEU A 117 7.25 14.06 5.43
CA LEU A 117 8.01 14.35 4.21
C LEU A 117 8.86 15.64 4.31
N ALA A 118 8.56 16.53 5.26
CA ALA A 118 9.40 17.70 5.55
C ALA A 118 10.77 17.31 6.13
N PHE A 119 10.94 16.09 6.63
CA PHE A 119 12.24 15.56 7.05
C PHE A 119 13.06 15.20 5.80
N PRO A 120 14.21 15.84 5.53
CA PRO A 120 14.92 15.69 4.26
C PRO A 120 15.27 14.25 3.88
N PRO A 121 15.74 13.37 4.80
CA PRO A 121 15.98 11.96 4.45
C PRO A 121 14.73 11.20 4.03
N MET A 122 13.54 11.57 4.52
CA MET A 122 12.28 10.97 4.08
C MET A 122 11.90 11.46 2.68
N ALA A 123 12.06 12.76 2.39
CA ALA A 123 11.84 13.30 1.05
C ALA A 123 12.79 12.68 0.02
N GLU A 124 14.07 12.55 0.36
CA GLU A 124 15.08 11.92 -0.49
C GLU A 124 14.73 10.46 -0.76
N ARG A 125 14.36 9.70 0.27
CA ARG A 125 13.91 8.31 0.12
C ARG A 125 12.69 8.20 -0.79
N ALA A 126 11.68 9.06 -0.61
CA ALA A 126 10.48 9.07 -1.44
C ALA A 126 10.83 9.31 -2.93
N ARG A 127 11.72 10.27 -3.22
CA ARG A 127 12.22 10.52 -4.59
C ARG A 127 13.00 9.33 -5.15
N ALA A 128 13.92 8.78 -4.36
CA ALA A 128 14.73 7.64 -4.77
C ALA A 128 13.87 6.40 -5.09
N LEU A 129 12.78 6.19 -4.35
CA LEU A 129 11.81 5.13 -4.63
C LEU A 129 10.97 5.46 -5.88
N SER A 130 10.59 6.73 -6.09
CA SER A 130 9.80 7.12 -7.26
C SER A 130 10.54 6.98 -8.59
N HIS A 131 11.87 6.99 -8.57
CA HIS A 131 12.68 6.73 -9.76
C HIS A 131 12.74 5.24 -10.13
N ARG A 132 12.41 4.33 -9.20
CA ARG A 132 12.58 2.88 -9.38
C ARG A 132 11.26 2.12 -9.44
N HIS A 133 10.22 2.62 -8.79
CA HIS A 133 8.94 1.92 -8.63
C HIS A 133 7.76 2.83 -8.86
N ALA A 134 6.60 2.21 -9.11
CA ALA A 134 5.33 2.93 -9.05
C ALA A 134 5.08 3.39 -7.61
N ILE A 135 4.72 4.66 -7.44
CA ILE A 135 4.38 5.21 -6.13
C ILE A 135 2.87 5.25 -5.96
N GLY A 136 2.41 4.66 -4.86
CA GLY A 136 1.04 4.76 -4.39
C GLY A 136 0.91 5.71 -3.22
N LEU A 137 -0.24 6.37 -3.15
CA LEU A 137 -0.68 7.04 -1.94
C LEU A 137 -1.11 5.99 -0.93
N HIS A 138 -0.67 6.09 0.32
CA HIS A 138 -1.24 5.36 1.44
C HIS A 138 -2.02 6.36 2.32
N PRO A 139 -3.30 6.64 2.04
CA PRO A 139 -4.04 7.66 2.77
C PRO A 139 -4.12 7.35 4.27
N SER A 140 -4.12 8.40 5.10
CA SER A 140 -4.19 8.27 6.56
C SER A 140 -5.39 7.46 7.03
N TYR A 141 -5.30 6.92 8.25
CA TYR A 141 -6.37 6.13 8.85
C TYR A 141 -7.73 6.85 8.84
N ALA A 142 -7.72 8.16 9.07
CA ALA A 142 -8.92 8.99 9.14
C ALA A 142 -9.34 9.60 7.79
N SER A 143 -8.58 9.38 6.70
CA SER A 143 -8.82 10.00 5.40
C SER A 143 -10.24 9.75 4.87
N SER A 144 -10.75 8.53 5.00
CA SER A 144 -12.12 8.16 4.60
C SER A 144 -13.24 8.83 5.41
N GLU A 145 -12.91 9.56 6.46
CA GLU A 145 -13.85 10.30 7.32
C GLU A 145 -13.67 11.81 7.23
N VAL A 146 -12.49 12.27 6.84
CA VAL A 146 -12.12 13.68 6.81
C VAL A 146 -12.04 14.16 5.36
N SER A 147 -13.04 14.94 4.96
CA SER A 147 -13.11 15.51 3.60
C SER A 147 -11.82 16.24 3.21
N GLY A 148 -11.31 15.93 2.02
CA GLY A 148 -10.11 16.53 1.45
C GLY A 148 -8.78 16.11 2.09
N ALA A 149 -8.78 15.19 3.08
CA ALA A 149 -7.54 14.66 3.63
C ALA A 149 -6.74 13.92 2.56
N THR A 150 -7.38 13.04 1.79
CA THR A 150 -6.78 12.31 0.67
C THR A 150 -6.16 13.28 -0.35
N ALA A 151 -6.88 14.35 -0.69
CA ALA A 151 -6.39 15.38 -1.62
C ALA A 151 -5.12 16.07 -1.10
N ARG A 152 -5.11 16.51 0.16
CA ARG A 152 -3.95 17.16 0.79
C ARG A 152 -2.75 16.22 0.90
N GLU A 153 -2.98 14.95 1.23
CA GLU A 153 -1.92 13.93 1.31
C GLU A 153 -1.35 13.63 -0.08
N LYS A 154 -2.20 13.49 -1.10
CA LYS A 154 -1.80 13.34 -2.50
C LYS A 154 -0.93 14.50 -2.96
N SER A 155 -1.39 15.74 -2.78
CA SER A 155 -0.64 16.93 -3.21
C SER A 155 0.72 17.04 -2.52
N ARG A 156 0.82 16.69 -1.23
CA ARG A 156 2.11 16.68 -0.51
C ARG A 156 3.08 15.64 -1.08
N LEU A 157 2.59 14.46 -1.42
CA LEU A 157 3.42 13.41 -2.03
C LEU A 157 3.90 13.83 -3.42
N GLU A 158 2.97 14.28 -4.27
CA GLU A 158 3.25 14.74 -5.64
C GLU A 158 4.26 15.90 -5.65
N ALA A 159 4.16 16.84 -4.71
CA ALA A 159 5.11 17.95 -4.56
C ALA A 159 6.53 17.47 -4.25
N VAL A 160 6.70 16.35 -3.55
CA VAL A 160 8.02 15.82 -3.19
C VAL A 160 8.62 14.98 -4.30
N ILE A 161 7.81 14.13 -4.95
CA ILE A 161 8.27 13.20 -6.00
C ILE A 161 8.27 13.83 -7.40
N GLY A 162 7.62 14.99 -7.59
CA GLY A 162 7.59 15.71 -8.86
C GLY A 162 6.79 15.03 -9.98
N SER A 163 5.91 14.10 -9.64
CA SER A 163 5.09 13.36 -10.61
C SER A 163 3.71 13.05 -10.04
N SER A 164 2.75 12.74 -10.91
CA SER A 164 1.39 12.47 -10.45
C SER A 164 1.23 11.06 -9.88
N VAL A 165 0.58 10.97 -8.73
CA VAL A 165 0.27 9.70 -8.05
C VAL A 165 -1.09 9.20 -8.53
N LYS A 166 -1.09 8.01 -9.14
CA LYS A 166 -2.29 7.38 -9.72
C LYS A 166 -2.72 6.10 -9.01
N VAL A 167 -1.96 5.65 -8.01
CA VAL A 167 -2.24 4.43 -7.25
C VAL A 167 -2.60 4.80 -5.83
N SER A 168 -3.55 4.10 -5.23
CA SER A 168 -3.95 4.26 -3.84
C SER A 168 -4.09 2.91 -3.17
N ARG A 169 -3.69 2.86 -1.90
CA ARG A 169 -3.96 1.75 -1.00
C ARG A 169 -4.30 2.32 0.37
N GLN A 170 -5.41 1.93 0.95
CA GLN A 170 -5.96 2.55 2.14
C GLN A 170 -5.27 1.98 3.38
N HIS A 171 -4.81 2.84 4.29
CA HIS A 171 -4.23 2.41 5.56
C HIS A 171 -5.24 1.56 6.34
N PHE A 172 -4.81 0.40 6.83
CA PHE A 172 -5.66 -0.62 7.46
C PHE A 172 -6.75 -1.22 6.55
N LEU A 173 -6.66 -1.06 5.22
CA LEU A 173 -7.72 -1.42 4.27
C LEU A 173 -9.06 -0.73 4.62
N ARG A 174 -8.97 0.46 5.21
CA ARG A 174 -10.12 1.21 5.73
C ARG A 174 -10.62 2.20 4.70
N PHE A 175 -11.84 1.99 4.22
CA PHE A 175 -12.48 2.88 3.25
C PHE A 175 -14.01 2.85 3.39
N LYS A 176 -14.68 3.81 2.74
CA LYS A 176 -16.14 3.87 2.62
C LYS A 176 -16.53 3.82 1.15
N VAL A 177 -17.38 2.88 0.77
CA VAL A 177 -17.98 2.83 -0.58
C VAL A 177 -19.39 3.42 -0.52
N PRO A 178 -19.78 4.32 -1.45
CA PRO A 178 -19.00 4.77 -2.62
C PRO A 178 -18.03 5.92 -2.32
N GLY A 179 -18.15 6.61 -1.17
CA GLY A 179 -17.50 7.90 -0.92
C GLY A 179 -16.00 7.97 -1.20
N THR A 180 -15.20 7.06 -0.66
CA THR A 180 -13.75 6.99 -0.89
C THR A 180 -13.43 6.77 -2.37
N PHE A 181 -14.20 5.93 -3.07
CA PHE A 181 -13.88 5.58 -4.47
C PHE A 181 -14.24 6.74 -5.42
N VAL A 182 -15.34 7.44 -5.14
CA VAL A 182 -15.67 8.71 -5.82
C VAL A 182 -14.56 9.75 -5.61
N GLU A 183 -14.07 9.91 -4.37
CA GLU A 183 -12.99 10.84 -4.07
C GLU A 183 -11.71 10.46 -4.82
N LEU A 184 -11.32 9.18 -4.81
CA LEU A 184 -10.14 8.71 -5.53
C LEU A 184 -10.24 8.96 -7.04
N GLU A 185 -11.35 8.62 -7.67
CA GLU A 185 -11.58 8.88 -9.10
C GLU A 185 -11.49 10.39 -9.40
N GLY A 186 -12.13 11.23 -8.59
CA GLY A 186 -12.09 12.70 -8.74
C GLY A 186 -10.71 13.31 -8.54
N LEU A 187 -9.82 12.65 -7.80
CA LEU A 187 -8.42 13.04 -7.62
C LEU A 187 -7.49 12.51 -8.72
N GLY A 188 -8.02 11.81 -9.72
CA GLY A 188 -7.26 11.21 -10.82
C GLY A 188 -6.52 9.92 -10.45
N ILE A 189 -6.87 9.30 -9.32
CA ILE A 189 -6.38 7.95 -8.98
C ILE A 189 -7.05 6.96 -9.95
N ARG A 190 -6.25 6.02 -10.45
CA ARG A 190 -6.64 5.00 -11.42
C ARG A 190 -6.62 3.59 -10.86
N GLU A 191 -5.90 3.35 -9.76
CA GLU A 191 -5.80 2.02 -9.17
C GLU A 191 -6.05 2.07 -7.66
N GLU A 192 -6.91 1.18 -7.17
CA GLU A 192 -7.25 1.00 -5.76
C GLU A 192 -6.85 -0.42 -5.32
N HIS A 193 -5.90 -0.52 -4.39
CA HIS A 193 -5.24 -1.78 -3.99
C HIS A 193 -5.65 -2.27 -2.58
N SER A 194 -6.83 -1.91 -2.06
CA SER A 194 -7.26 -2.27 -0.69
C SER A 194 -8.21 -3.46 -0.61
N LEU A 195 -8.60 -4.01 -1.76
CA LEU A 195 -9.59 -5.07 -1.84
C LEU A 195 -8.98 -6.45 -1.56
N GLY A 196 -8.63 -6.67 -0.30
CA GLY A 196 -8.20 -7.98 0.22
C GLY A 196 -8.50 -8.14 1.71
N PHE A 197 -7.93 -9.18 2.33
CA PHE A 197 -8.12 -9.49 3.75
C PHE A 197 -6.83 -9.25 4.53
N SER A 198 -6.93 -8.61 5.70
CA SER A 198 -5.77 -8.28 6.55
C SER A 198 -5.29 -9.43 7.44
N ARG A 199 -6.12 -10.46 7.66
CA ARG A 199 -5.85 -11.56 8.62
C ARG A 199 -5.97 -12.96 8.06
N ARG A 200 -6.17 -13.10 6.75
CA ARG A 200 -6.23 -14.39 6.06
C ARG A 200 -5.90 -14.20 4.59
N THR A 201 -5.51 -15.28 3.92
CA THR A 201 -5.38 -15.27 2.46
C THR A 201 -6.73 -15.48 1.78
N GLY A 202 -6.83 -15.05 0.52
CA GLY A 202 -7.97 -15.33 -0.35
C GLY A 202 -8.44 -14.14 -1.17
N PHE A 203 -9.42 -14.40 -2.04
CA PHE A 203 -9.93 -13.43 -3.02
C PHE A 203 -11.16 -12.71 -2.46
N ARG A 204 -10.98 -11.51 -1.89
CA ARG A 204 -12.08 -10.75 -1.29
C ARG A 204 -13.19 -10.41 -2.28
N CYS A 205 -12.81 -10.12 -3.52
CA CYS A 205 -13.74 -9.83 -4.61
C CYS A 205 -14.17 -11.07 -5.40
N GLY A 206 -13.78 -12.28 -4.94
CA GLY A 206 -13.98 -13.50 -5.70
C GLY A 206 -13.19 -13.55 -7.01
N THR A 207 -12.27 -12.63 -7.26
CA THR A 207 -11.37 -12.64 -8.41
C THR A 207 -9.98 -12.12 -8.06
N CYS A 208 -8.97 -12.51 -8.82
CA CYS A 208 -7.65 -11.88 -8.85
C CYS A 208 -7.48 -10.87 -9.99
N THR A 209 -8.44 -10.82 -10.91
CA THR A 209 -8.38 -9.95 -12.08
C THR A 209 -8.74 -8.53 -11.67
N PRO A 210 -7.92 -7.52 -11.99
CA PRO A 210 -8.33 -6.14 -11.84
C PRO A 210 -9.62 -5.86 -12.63
N PHE A 211 -10.49 -5.03 -12.08
CA PHE A 211 -11.77 -4.70 -12.71
C PHE A 211 -12.14 -3.24 -12.44
N PRO A 212 -12.80 -2.55 -13.39
CA PRO A 212 -13.24 -1.19 -13.17
C PRO A 212 -14.29 -1.15 -12.05
N TRP A 213 -14.18 -0.19 -11.14
CA TRP A 213 -15.25 0.09 -10.21
C TRP A 213 -16.47 0.60 -10.98
N TYR A 214 -17.64 0.09 -10.61
CA TYR A 214 -18.91 0.50 -11.20
C TYR A 214 -19.63 1.47 -10.26
N ASP A 215 -19.84 2.70 -10.73
CA ASP A 215 -20.61 3.69 -10.01
C ASP A 215 -22.10 3.41 -10.23
N ARG A 216 -22.65 2.60 -9.33
CA ARG A 216 -24.07 2.22 -9.33
C ARG A 216 -25.00 3.42 -9.18
N LYS A 217 -24.57 4.52 -8.54
CA LYS A 217 -25.46 5.68 -8.38
C LYS A 217 -25.74 6.35 -9.72
N ASN A 218 -24.72 6.41 -10.56
CA ASN A 218 -24.79 7.06 -11.88
C ASN A 218 -24.86 6.05 -13.04
N GLU A 219 -25.00 4.76 -12.74
CA GLU A 219 -25.05 3.64 -13.70
C GLU A 219 -23.95 3.70 -14.77
N ARG A 220 -22.71 3.98 -14.34
CA ARG A 220 -21.56 4.09 -15.25
C ARG A 220 -20.34 3.29 -14.79
N ARG A 221 -19.57 2.85 -15.77
CA ARG A 221 -18.19 2.40 -15.56
C ARG A 221 -17.31 3.60 -15.20
N THR A 222 -16.44 3.43 -14.21
CA THR A 222 -15.44 4.44 -13.82
C THR A 222 -14.07 4.16 -14.44
N GLU A 223 -13.18 5.14 -14.37
CA GLU A 223 -11.76 4.98 -14.70
C GLU A 223 -10.93 4.45 -13.53
N LEU A 224 -11.53 4.30 -12.35
CA LEU A 224 -10.88 3.72 -11.17
C LEU A 224 -10.95 2.19 -11.28
N GLU A 225 -9.79 1.55 -11.35
CA GLU A 225 -9.66 0.10 -11.36
C GLU A 225 -9.40 -0.44 -9.95
N CYS A 226 -10.19 -1.43 -9.56
CA CYS A 226 -10.01 -2.20 -8.35
C CYS A 226 -8.98 -3.30 -8.60
N TRP A 227 -7.88 -3.26 -7.86
CA TRP A 227 -6.81 -4.27 -7.86
C TRP A 227 -6.92 -5.13 -6.60
N PRO A 228 -7.65 -6.27 -6.65
CA PRO A 228 -7.75 -7.15 -5.50
C PRO A 228 -6.40 -7.84 -5.22
N PHE A 229 -6.09 -8.05 -3.95
CA PHE A 229 -4.91 -8.84 -3.54
C PHE A 229 -5.32 -10.08 -2.74
N GLN A 230 -4.49 -11.12 -2.84
CA GLN A 230 -4.78 -12.43 -2.27
C GLN A 230 -4.05 -12.69 -0.94
N VAL A 231 -2.91 -12.05 -0.72
CA VAL A 231 -2.05 -12.27 0.45
C VAL A 231 -1.44 -10.97 0.94
N MET A 232 -1.27 -10.88 2.27
CA MET A 232 -0.44 -9.90 2.96
C MET A 232 0.50 -10.65 3.89
N ASP A 233 1.70 -10.14 4.08
CA ASP A 233 2.68 -10.62 5.05
C ASP A 233 2.10 -10.73 6.46
N SER A 234 1.37 -9.71 6.91
CA SER A 234 0.69 -9.67 8.21
C SER A 234 -0.42 -10.72 8.34
N ALA A 235 -1.08 -11.09 7.23
CA ALA A 235 -2.05 -12.17 7.23
C ALA A 235 -1.37 -13.52 7.46
N LEU A 236 -0.20 -13.75 6.85
CA LEU A 236 0.59 -14.96 7.06
C LEU A 236 1.15 -15.01 8.50
N ALA A 237 1.87 -13.97 8.90
CA ALA A 237 2.60 -13.93 10.17
C ALA A 237 1.68 -13.88 11.41
N TYR A 238 0.64 -13.04 11.39
CA TYR A 238 -0.19 -12.79 12.57
C TYR A 238 -1.56 -13.47 12.51
N GLY A 239 -2.15 -13.52 11.32
CA GLY A 239 -3.47 -14.14 11.12
C GLY A 239 -3.39 -15.65 11.12
N MET A 240 -2.50 -16.20 10.28
CA MET A 240 -2.35 -17.64 10.06
C MET A 240 -1.23 -18.27 10.89
N ARG A 241 -0.28 -17.46 11.39
CA ARG A 241 0.87 -17.89 12.20
C ARG A 241 1.77 -18.90 11.47
N LEU A 242 2.06 -18.60 10.21
CA LEU A 242 2.98 -19.35 9.35
C LEU A 242 4.39 -18.77 9.39
#